data_AF-A0A7X4J665-F1
#
_entry.id   AF-A0A7X4J665-F1
#
_cell.length_a   1.000
_cell.length_b   1.000
_cell.length_c   1.000
_cell.angle_alpha   90.00
_cell.angle_beta   90.00
_cell.angle_gamma   90.00
#
_symmetry.space_group_name_H-M   'P 1'
#
loop_
_entity.id
_entity.type
_entity.pdbx_description
1 polymer ?
#
loop_
_entity_poly.entity_id
_entity_poly.type
_entity_poly.pdbx_seq_one_letter_code
_entity_poly.pdbx_strand_id
1 'polypeptide(L)'
;MHDWRWTNRSVALLAGDSDPVDAITEKARRLVLDALDKGWRGPPFDPFLLADICGIEVVARAGVRDARTVPVGRGRRFRIEFNPTRPAARVRYSVAHEIAHTLFPDCSEHVRYRAARPELSGDEWQLEALCNVGAAELLMPLGSFPKLREESMTIERLVELRRTYAVSMEALLIRAVRVSAAPVVAFAASRIETGTDEGGYRVEYTIPSYSSTPTLPRGTIVSADSAVAECIGIGFTATRDERWPGWTTAHRVECVGIPPYPGSRYPRVAGVLRGTVSSRTAPMLEYVRGDATEPRRLPAIIVQVVNNKARTWGGKGFAVAVRSRWPAVHEDFRDWATRSLRLGNVRLASAAERVFVASMVAQSGYGPSKSPRIRYAALRRTLGAVTQAALDRNATLHMPRIGAGEARGAWTIIEELIREECTLRGVSVTVYDLPGAPIPVPEQPSLPLAAD
;
A
#
# COMPACT_ATOMS: atom_id res chain seq x y z
N MET A 1 -8.85 5.47 23.10
CA MET A 1 -9.60 5.50 21.83
C MET A 1 -10.70 6.53 21.98
N HIS A 2 -10.63 7.67 21.30
CA HIS A 2 -11.84 8.48 21.13
C HIS A 2 -12.75 7.72 20.17
N ASP A 3 -13.94 7.39 20.65
CA ASP A 3 -14.99 6.70 19.91
C ASP A 3 -15.58 7.66 18.88
N TRP A 4 -14.82 7.86 17.80
CA TRP A 4 -15.23 8.73 16.72
C TRP A 4 -16.16 7.96 15.79
N ARG A 5 -17.31 8.53 15.47
CA ARG A 5 -18.31 7.91 14.60
C ARG A 5 -18.27 8.52 13.22
N TRP A 6 -18.22 7.67 12.20
CA TRP A 6 -18.45 8.04 10.81
C TRP A 6 -19.94 8.33 10.61
N THR A 7 -20.29 9.57 10.27
CA THR A 7 -21.68 10.02 10.14
C THR A 7 -22.03 10.47 8.72
N ASN A 8 -21.02 10.75 7.88
CA ASN A 8 -21.24 11.28 6.55
C ASN A 8 -21.94 10.24 5.65
N ARG A 9 -23.00 10.66 4.94
CA ARG A 9 -23.79 9.78 4.05
C ARG A 9 -22.94 9.07 2.99
N SER A 10 -22.06 9.81 2.30
CA SER A 10 -21.20 9.26 1.25
C SER A 10 -20.26 8.19 1.83
N VAL A 11 -19.74 8.45 3.03
CA VAL A 11 -18.86 7.53 3.77
C VAL A 11 -19.62 6.26 4.16
N ALA A 12 -20.83 6.38 4.70
CA ALA A 12 -21.67 5.23 5.03
C ALA A 12 -22.02 4.39 3.78
N LEU A 13 -22.37 5.04 2.67
CA LEU A 13 -22.65 4.36 1.40
C LEU A 13 -21.42 3.63 0.84
N LEU A 14 -20.24 4.22 0.97
CA LEU A 14 -18.98 3.62 0.55
C LEU A 14 -18.67 2.35 1.35
N ALA A 15 -18.81 2.45 2.68
CA ALA A 15 -18.34 1.46 3.62
C ALA A 15 -19.32 0.30 3.84
N GLY A 16 -20.63 0.56 3.79
CA GLY A 16 -21.64 -0.41 4.22
C GLY A 16 -21.37 -0.85 5.66
N ASP A 17 -21.17 -2.15 5.86
CA ASP A 17 -20.85 -2.75 7.16
C ASP A 17 -19.34 -2.80 7.47
N SER A 18 -18.48 -2.36 6.54
CA SER A 18 -17.02 -2.38 6.72
C SER A 18 -16.49 -1.09 7.36
N ASP A 19 -15.25 -1.08 7.84
CA ASP A 19 -14.59 0.17 8.21
C ASP A 19 -14.39 1.05 6.95
N PRO A 20 -14.70 2.37 7.01
CA PRO A 20 -14.58 3.23 5.84
C PRO A 20 -13.17 3.45 5.30
N VAL A 21 -12.14 3.42 6.15
CA VAL A 21 -10.73 3.51 5.70
C VAL A 21 -10.36 2.24 4.94
N ASP A 22 -10.77 1.08 5.45
CA ASP A 22 -10.58 -0.19 4.74
C ASP A 22 -11.33 -0.20 3.41
N ALA A 23 -12.58 0.30 3.38
CA ALA A 23 -13.39 0.34 2.17
C ALA A 23 -12.81 1.24 1.07
N ILE A 24 -12.34 2.46 1.41
CA ILE A 24 -11.71 3.34 0.40
C ILE A 24 -10.37 2.76 -0.07
N THR A 25 -9.58 2.20 0.86
CA THR A 25 -8.28 1.58 0.56
C THR A 25 -8.47 0.39 -0.38
N GLU A 26 -9.47 -0.46 -0.13
CA GLU A 26 -9.83 -1.59 -0.97
C GLU A 26 -10.18 -1.16 -2.40
N LYS A 27 -11.04 -0.14 -2.54
CA LYS A 27 -11.45 0.35 -3.87
C LYS A 27 -10.30 0.99 -4.62
N ALA A 28 -9.50 1.83 -3.95
CA ALA A 28 -8.33 2.46 -4.55
C ALA A 28 -7.31 1.40 -4.98
N ARG A 29 -7.07 0.39 -4.14
CA ARG A 29 -6.16 -0.73 -4.45
C ARG A 29 -6.67 -1.58 -5.61
N ARG A 30 -7.97 -1.90 -5.67
CA ARG A 30 -8.53 -2.60 -6.84
C ARG A 30 -8.29 -1.80 -8.12
N LEU A 31 -8.54 -0.48 -8.09
CA LEU A 31 -8.27 0.41 -9.22
C LEU A 31 -6.80 0.36 -9.65
N VAL A 32 -5.89 0.47 -8.68
CA VAL A 32 -4.44 0.36 -8.88
C VAL A 32 -4.08 -0.97 -9.55
N LEU A 33 -4.53 -2.10 -8.99
CA LEU A 33 -4.18 -3.43 -9.51
C LEU A 33 -4.73 -3.63 -10.92
N ASP A 34 -5.95 -3.18 -11.19
CA ASP A 34 -6.55 -3.22 -12.54
C ASP A 34 -5.79 -2.32 -13.52
N ALA A 35 -5.32 -1.16 -13.09
CA ALA A 35 -4.50 -0.26 -13.90
C ALA A 35 -3.10 -0.84 -14.17
N LEU A 36 -2.46 -1.44 -13.17
CA LEU A 36 -1.17 -2.16 -13.32
C LEU A 36 -1.30 -3.32 -14.31
N ASP A 37 -2.40 -4.07 -14.26
CA ASP A 37 -2.73 -5.15 -15.21
C ASP A 37 -2.91 -4.59 -16.65
N LYS A 38 -3.32 -3.33 -16.79
CA LYS A 38 -3.43 -2.59 -18.07
C LYS A 38 -2.15 -1.85 -18.47
N GLY A 39 -1.07 -1.97 -17.70
CA GLY A 39 0.23 -1.40 -18.04
C GLY A 39 0.53 -0.02 -17.46
N TRP A 40 -0.31 0.49 -16.55
CA TRP A 40 0.02 1.67 -15.74
C TRP A 40 1.26 1.40 -14.89
N ARG A 41 2.14 2.39 -14.79
CA ARG A 41 3.48 2.25 -14.22
C ARG A 41 3.93 3.51 -13.49
N GLY A 42 5.00 3.34 -12.74
CA GLY A 42 5.72 4.36 -12.01
C GLY A 42 6.91 3.71 -11.30
N PRO A 43 7.55 4.43 -10.37
CA PRO A 43 7.32 5.84 -10.05
C PRO A 43 7.95 6.81 -11.08
N PRO A 44 7.43 8.05 -11.21
CA PRO A 44 6.22 8.54 -10.56
C PRO A 44 4.96 7.94 -11.22
N PHE A 45 3.98 7.52 -10.43
CA PHE A 45 2.71 7.01 -10.94
C PHE A 45 1.85 8.15 -11.46
N ASP A 46 1.54 8.17 -12.75
CA ASP A 46 0.86 9.31 -13.38
C ASP A 46 -0.68 9.25 -13.16
N PRO A 47 -1.28 10.18 -12.40
CA PRO A 47 -2.72 10.21 -12.20
C PRO A 47 -3.49 10.61 -13.47
N PHE A 48 -2.87 11.30 -14.44
CA PHE A 48 -3.55 11.62 -15.70
C PHE A 48 -3.76 10.37 -16.56
N LEU A 49 -2.72 9.54 -16.70
CA LEU A 49 -2.83 8.24 -17.35
C LEU A 49 -3.80 7.30 -16.61
N LEU A 50 -3.82 7.36 -15.27
CA LEU A 50 -4.80 6.59 -14.48
C LEU A 50 -6.24 7.03 -14.80
N ALA A 51 -6.49 8.34 -14.89
CA ALA A 51 -7.80 8.86 -15.26
C ALA A 51 -8.24 8.38 -16.64
N ASP A 52 -7.34 8.38 -17.63
CA ASP A 52 -7.59 7.84 -18.98
C ASP A 52 -7.95 6.34 -18.96
N ILE A 53 -7.20 5.53 -18.20
CA ILE A 53 -7.49 4.10 -17.99
C ILE A 53 -8.88 3.87 -17.36
N CYS A 54 -9.36 4.84 -16.57
CA CYS A 54 -10.68 4.85 -15.96
C CYS A 54 -11.78 5.43 -16.87
N GLY A 55 -11.41 5.98 -18.03
CA GLY A 55 -12.33 6.70 -18.92
C GLY A 55 -12.82 8.04 -18.34
N ILE A 56 -12.00 8.70 -17.52
CA ILE A 56 -12.30 9.99 -16.89
C ILE A 56 -11.57 11.09 -17.66
N GLU A 57 -12.33 12.03 -18.23
CA GLU A 57 -11.78 13.19 -18.94
C GLU A 57 -11.13 14.16 -17.94
N VAL A 58 -9.90 14.61 -18.21
CA VAL A 58 -9.18 15.58 -17.36
C VAL A 58 -8.95 16.88 -18.13
N VAL A 59 -9.47 18.01 -17.61
CA VAL A 59 -9.48 19.31 -18.29
C VAL A 59 -8.83 20.38 -17.43
N ALA A 60 -7.95 21.20 -18.02
CA ALA A 60 -7.34 22.33 -17.34
C ALA A 60 -8.32 23.52 -17.24
N ARG A 61 -8.56 24.02 -16.03
CA ARG A 61 -9.37 25.22 -15.74
C ARG A 61 -8.74 26.07 -14.63
N ALA A 62 -8.14 27.20 -15.01
CA ALA A 62 -7.47 28.12 -14.08
C ALA A 62 -8.40 28.74 -13.02
N GLY A 63 -9.71 28.82 -13.30
CA GLY A 63 -10.72 29.36 -12.37
C GLY A 63 -11.09 28.43 -11.21
N VAL A 64 -10.67 27.16 -11.22
CA VAL A 64 -10.87 26.24 -10.09
C VAL A 64 -9.76 26.48 -9.06
N ARG A 65 -10.02 26.33 -7.76
CA ARG A 65 -8.99 26.52 -6.72
C ARG A 65 -7.82 25.56 -6.90
N ASP A 66 -8.12 24.26 -6.88
CA ASP A 66 -7.15 23.16 -7.02
C ASP A 66 -7.64 22.14 -8.07
N ALA A 67 -8.71 21.41 -7.76
CA ALA A 67 -9.43 20.56 -8.71
C ALA A 67 -10.87 20.34 -8.24
N ARG A 68 -11.71 19.78 -9.12
CA ARG A 68 -13.08 19.34 -8.81
C ARG A 68 -13.51 18.20 -9.74
N THR A 69 -14.45 17.38 -9.25
CA THR A 69 -15.08 16.30 -10.01
C THR A 69 -16.48 16.72 -10.44
N VAL A 70 -16.73 16.65 -11.75
CA VAL A 70 -17.99 17.05 -12.39
C VAL A 70 -18.64 15.81 -13.02
N PRO A 71 -19.88 15.44 -12.67
CA PRO A 71 -20.62 14.40 -13.37
C PRO A 71 -20.98 14.84 -14.80
N VAL A 72 -20.87 13.93 -15.77
CA VAL A 72 -21.12 14.20 -17.19
C VAL A 72 -22.23 13.31 -17.75
N GLY A 73 -23.33 13.92 -18.18
CA GLY A 73 -24.47 13.21 -18.77
C GLY A 73 -25.20 12.31 -17.77
N ARG A 74 -25.85 11.25 -18.29
CA ARG A 74 -26.49 10.22 -17.45
C ARG A 74 -25.51 9.06 -17.17
N GLY A 75 -25.55 8.54 -15.95
CA GLY A 75 -24.73 7.41 -15.47
C GLY A 75 -23.47 7.82 -14.70
N ARG A 76 -22.59 6.85 -14.41
CA ARG A 76 -21.31 7.06 -13.72
C ARG A 76 -20.21 7.50 -14.69
N ARG A 77 -20.35 8.69 -15.26
CA ARG A 77 -19.33 9.34 -16.08
C ARG A 77 -18.90 10.63 -15.43
N PHE A 78 -17.59 10.87 -15.40
CA PHE A 78 -16.99 11.97 -14.67
C PHE A 78 -15.99 12.73 -15.54
N ARG A 79 -15.86 14.02 -15.26
CA ARG A 79 -14.79 14.88 -15.73
C ARG A 79 -14.09 15.50 -14.52
N ILE A 80 -12.77 15.50 -14.54
CA ILE A 80 -11.95 16.18 -13.56
C ILE A 80 -11.50 17.51 -14.15
N GLU A 81 -11.76 18.61 -13.45
CA GLU A 81 -11.27 19.93 -13.82
C GLU A 81 -10.21 20.37 -12.81
N PHE A 82 -8.99 20.67 -13.26
CA PHE A 82 -7.88 21.02 -12.37
C PHE A 82 -7.29 22.39 -12.70
N ASN A 83 -6.69 23.04 -11.70
CA ASN A 83 -6.01 24.32 -11.88
C ASN A 83 -4.55 24.09 -12.31
N PRO A 84 -4.17 24.44 -13.56
CA PRO A 84 -2.82 24.24 -14.06
C PRO A 84 -1.79 25.22 -13.47
N THR A 85 -2.21 26.27 -12.75
CA THR A 85 -1.29 27.26 -12.17
C THR A 85 -0.71 26.83 -10.82
N ARG A 86 -1.18 25.68 -10.28
CA ARG A 86 -0.66 25.13 -9.03
C ARG A 86 0.68 24.42 -9.26
N PRO A 87 1.54 24.32 -8.23
CA PRO A 87 2.78 23.55 -8.34
C PRO A 87 2.52 22.12 -8.80
N ALA A 88 3.40 21.54 -9.61
CA ALA A 88 3.19 20.25 -10.25
C ALA A 88 2.80 19.11 -9.27
N ALA A 89 3.44 19.05 -8.11
CA ALA A 89 3.09 18.07 -7.06
C ALA A 89 1.66 18.27 -6.51
N ARG A 90 1.21 19.53 -6.40
CA ARG A 90 -0.16 19.88 -5.97
C ARG A 90 -1.18 19.51 -7.03
N VAL A 91 -0.87 19.73 -8.31
CA VAL A 91 -1.72 19.31 -9.44
C VAL A 91 -1.89 17.80 -9.44
N ARG A 92 -0.78 17.05 -9.39
CA ARG A 92 -0.80 15.58 -9.35
C ARG A 92 -1.62 15.04 -8.20
N TYR A 93 -1.42 15.58 -7.00
CA TYR A 93 -2.21 15.19 -5.83
C TYR A 93 -3.70 15.49 -6.01
N SER A 94 -4.04 16.66 -6.55
CA SER A 94 -5.43 17.07 -6.74
C SER A 94 -6.13 16.16 -7.75
N VAL A 95 -5.49 15.82 -8.88
CA VAL A 95 -6.07 14.87 -9.84
C VAL A 95 -6.27 13.49 -9.22
N ALA A 96 -5.28 12.95 -8.49
CA ALA A 96 -5.45 11.68 -7.79
C ALA A 96 -6.57 11.71 -6.74
N HIS A 97 -6.71 12.83 -6.03
CA HIS A 97 -7.79 13.05 -5.07
C HIS A 97 -9.16 13.06 -5.74
N GLU A 98 -9.31 13.73 -6.89
CA GLU A 98 -10.54 13.70 -7.66
C GLU A 98 -10.87 12.29 -8.21
N ILE A 99 -9.86 11.51 -8.63
CA ILE A 99 -10.06 10.09 -8.97
C ILE A 99 -10.59 9.33 -7.74
N ALA A 100 -10.07 9.58 -6.55
CA ALA A 100 -10.54 8.94 -5.32
C ALA A 100 -12.01 9.29 -5.00
N HIS A 101 -12.48 10.52 -5.28
CA HIS A 101 -13.90 10.86 -5.17
C HIS A 101 -14.79 9.97 -6.04
N THR A 102 -14.35 9.60 -7.24
CA THR A 102 -15.14 8.74 -8.14
C THR A 102 -15.39 7.33 -7.60
N LEU A 103 -14.65 6.91 -6.57
CA LEU A 103 -14.83 5.61 -5.91
C LEU A 103 -16.07 5.57 -5.03
N PHE A 104 -16.62 6.72 -4.66
CA PHE A 104 -17.85 6.82 -3.87
C PHE A 104 -19.09 6.50 -4.72
N PRO A 105 -20.07 5.74 -4.18
CA PRO A 105 -21.27 5.37 -4.93
C PRO A 105 -22.11 6.57 -5.40
N ASP A 106 -22.19 7.61 -4.58
CA ASP A 106 -22.99 8.82 -4.75
C ASP A 106 -22.20 9.99 -5.41
N CYS A 107 -21.00 9.73 -5.94
CA CYS A 107 -20.19 10.76 -6.60
C CYS A 107 -20.91 11.42 -7.78
N SER A 108 -21.82 10.72 -8.46
CA SER A 108 -22.59 11.25 -9.60
C SER A 108 -23.79 12.12 -9.22
N GLU A 109 -24.16 12.21 -7.93
CA GLU A 109 -25.35 12.96 -7.49
C GLU A 109 -25.13 14.48 -7.49
N HIS A 110 -23.89 14.93 -7.26
CA HIS A 110 -23.54 16.34 -7.13
C HIS A 110 -22.13 16.63 -7.67
N VAL A 111 -21.85 17.88 -8.04
CA VAL A 111 -20.48 18.34 -8.28
C VAL A 111 -19.73 18.32 -6.95
N ARG A 112 -18.60 17.62 -6.89
CA ARG A 112 -17.75 17.57 -5.69
C ARG A 112 -16.66 18.62 -5.80
N TYR A 113 -16.57 19.49 -4.81
CA TYR A 113 -15.56 20.54 -4.72
C TYR A 113 -14.52 20.15 -3.68
N ARG A 114 -13.24 20.31 -4.02
CA ARG A 114 -12.17 20.21 -3.04
C ARG A 114 -12.22 21.40 -2.08
N ALA A 115 -12.70 21.19 -0.85
CA ALA A 115 -12.79 22.22 0.18
C ALA A 115 -11.63 22.12 1.19
N ALA A 116 -11.11 23.26 1.66
CA ALA A 116 -10.15 23.27 2.76
C ALA A 116 -10.85 23.00 4.10
N ARG A 117 -10.15 22.44 5.11
CA ARG A 117 -10.72 22.19 6.46
C ARG A 117 -11.58 23.32 7.07
N PRO A 118 -11.25 24.62 6.89
CA PRO A 118 -12.08 25.73 7.39
C PRO A 118 -13.41 25.94 6.66
N GLU A 119 -13.56 25.36 5.47
CA GLU A 119 -14.73 25.53 4.57
C GLU A 119 -15.68 24.32 4.64
N LEU A 120 -15.28 23.25 5.34
CA LEU A 120 -16.06 22.02 5.48
C LEU A 120 -17.12 22.20 6.56
N SER A 121 -18.37 21.95 6.20
CA SER A 121 -19.50 21.98 7.14
C SER A 121 -19.74 20.59 7.73
N GLY A 122 -20.08 20.52 9.02
CA GLY A 122 -20.47 19.28 9.68
C GLY A 122 -19.45 18.15 9.54
N ASP A 123 -19.82 17.06 8.85
CA ASP A 123 -19.02 15.85 8.71
C ASP A 123 -18.35 15.67 7.34
N GLU A 124 -18.36 16.67 6.47
CA GLU A 124 -17.74 16.62 5.13
C GLU A 124 -16.23 16.32 5.18
N TRP A 125 -15.57 16.69 6.28
CA TRP A 125 -14.17 16.37 6.53
C TRP A 125 -13.89 14.86 6.53
N GLN A 126 -14.87 14.03 6.86
CA GLN A 126 -14.75 12.58 6.84
C GLN A 126 -14.54 12.06 5.41
N LEU A 127 -15.32 12.58 4.45
CA LEU A 127 -15.19 12.25 3.03
C LEU A 127 -13.84 12.73 2.48
N GLU A 128 -13.45 13.96 2.77
CA GLU A 128 -12.14 14.50 2.36
C GLU A 128 -10.97 13.68 2.93
N ALA A 129 -11.08 13.23 4.19
CA ALA A 129 -10.08 12.38 4.82
C ALA A 129 -9.93 11.04 4.07
N LEU A 130 -11.03 10.39 3.70
CA LEU A 130 -10.98 9.16 2.92
C LEU A 130 -10.45 9.37 1.50
N CYS A 131 -10.79 10.49 0.85
CA CYS A 131 -10.25 10.82 -0.48
C CYS A 131 -8.74 11.04 -0.42
N ASN A 132 -8.22 11.63 0.67
CA ASN A 132 -6.77 11.74 0.89
C ASN A 132 -6.10 10.36 1.06
N VAL A 133 -6.76 9.41 1.74
CA VAL A 133 -6.29 8.01 1.85
C VAL A 133 -6.27 7.35 0.46
N GLY A 134 -7.37 7.45 -0.29
CA GLY A 134 -7.47 6.92 -1.64
C GLY A 134 -6.37 7.49 -2.55
N ALA A 135 -6.21 8.81 -2.58
CA ALA A 135 -5.18 9.48 -3.37
C ALA A 135 -3.75 9.02 -3.04
N ALA A 136 -3.46 8.77 -1.76
CA ALA A 136 -2.17 8.26 -1.32
C ALA A 136 -1.91 6.85 -1.87
N GLU A 137 -2.92 5.96 -1.85
CA GLU A 137 -2.82 4.62 -2.44
C GLU A 137 -2.66 4.67 -3.98
N LEU A 138 -3.27 5.64 -4.66
CA LEU A 138 -3.08 5.84 -6.11
C LEU A 138 -1.67 6.35 -6.44
N LEU A 139 -1.11 7.27 -5.66
CA LEU A 139 0.20 7.86 -5.95
C LEU A 139 1.38 7.01 -5.47
N MET A 140 1.16 6.17 -4.47
CA MET A 140 2.16 5.28 -3.87
C MET A 140 1.58 3.87 -3.67
N PRO A 141 1.30 3.15 -4.79
CA PRO A 141 0.65 1.84 -4.76
C PRO A 141 1.51 0.76 -4.11
N LEU A 142 0.94 -0.43 -3.97
CA LEU A 142 1.65 -1.63 -3.52
C LEU A 142 2.95 -1.86 -4.33
N GLY A 143 4.00 -2.30 -3.66
CA GLY A 143 5.32 -2.51 -4.22
C GLY A 143 6.16 -1.24 -4.36
N SER A 144 5.68 -0.09 -3.89
CA SER A 144 6.41 1.19 -3.97
C SER A 144 7.63 1.24 -3.04
N PHE A 145 7.61 0.49 -1.93
CA PHE A 145 8.66 0.55 -0.92
C PHE A 145 9.33 -0.80 -0.63
N PRO A 146 9.83 -1.52 -1.64
CA PRO A 146 10.28 -2.91 -1.49
C PRO A 146 11.57 -3.08 -0.67
N LYS A 147 12.18 -1.96 -0.23
CA LYS A 147 13.44 -1.94 0.49
C LYS A 147 13.41 -1.05 1.74
N LEU A 148 12.25 -0.54 2.17
CA LEU A 148 12.16 0.24 3.41
C LEU A 148 12.23 -0.68 4.64
N ARG A 149 13.44 -1.14 4.96
CA ARG A 149 13.81 -1.70 6.28
C ARG A 149 14.11 -0.55 7.25
N GLU A 150 14.18 -0.83 8.55
CA GLU A 150 14.44 0.19 9.58
C GLU A 150 15.66 1.05 9.27
N GLU A 151 16.74 0.41 8.81
CA GLU A 151 18.03 1.05 8.54
C GLU A 151 17.96 2.00 7.34
N SER A 152 16.96 1.82 6.47
CA SER A 152 16.74 2.61 5.26
C SER A 152 15.65 3.67 5.39
N MET A 153 14.99 3.76 6.54
CA MET A 153 14.01 4.80 6.88
C MET A 153 14.71 6.10 7.34
N THR A 154 15.78 6.51 6.65
CA THR A 154 16.47 7.77 6.95
C THR A 154 15.79 8.94 6.26
N ILE A 155 15.93 10.14 6.82
CA ILE A 155 15.30 11.32 6.21
C ILE A 155 15.84 11.61 4.81
N GLU A 156 17.12 11.35 4.53
CA GLU A 156 17.72 11.55 3.20
C GLU A 156 17.07 10.62 2.18
N ARG A 157 16.89 9.34 2.54
CA ARG A 157 16.22 8.37 1.67
C ARG A 157 14.76 8.72 1.45
N LEU A 158 14.08 9.18 2.49
CA LEU A 158 12.68 9.62 2.41
C LEU A 158 12.54 10.88 1.53
N VAL A 159 13.47 11.83 1.60
CA VAL A 159 13.49 13.00 0.69
C VAL A 159 13.73 12.58 -0.77
N GLU A 160 14.59 11.59 -1.02
CA GLU A 160 14.81 11.05 -2.36
C GLU A 160 13.56 10.33 -2.89
N LEU A 161 12.91 9.51 -2.07
CA LEU A 161 11.66 8.83 -2.40
C LEU A 161 10.55 9.84 -2.68
N ARG A 162 10.44 10.92 -1.88
CA ARG A 162 9.48 12.01 -2.14
C ARG A 162 9.63 12.56 -3.56
N ARG A 163 10.87 12.76 -4.03
CA ARG A 163 11.16 13.23 -5.40
C ARG A 163 10.77 12.17 -6.43
N THR A 164 11.17 10.92 -6.19
CA THR A 164 10.89 9.77 -7.07
C THR A 164 9.39 9.57 -7.30
N TYR A 165 8.59 9.63 -6.23
CA TYR A 165 7.14 9.46 -6.30
C TYR A 165 6.39 10.75 -6.64
N ALA A 166 7.07 11.90 -6.59
CA ALA A 166 6.51 13.23 -6.82
C ALA A 166 5.28 13.53 -5.93
N VAL A 167 5.41 13.25 -4.63
CA VAL A 167 4.37 13.43 -3.59
C VAL A 167 4.79 14.44 -2.50
N SER A 168 3.88 14.76 -1.57
CA SER A 168 4.24 15.52 -0.36
C SER A 168 5.02 14.65 0.63
N MET A 169 5.80 15.30 1.50
CA MET A 169 6.55 14.61 2.55
C MET A 169 5.63 13.86 3.51
N GLU A 170 4.54 14.50 3.93
CA GLU A 170 3.55 13.90 4.84
C GLU A 170 2.92 12.64 4.24
N ALA A 171 2.47 12.70 2.99
CA ALA A 171 1.88 11.54 2.31
C ALA A 171 2.88 10.38 2.24
N LEU A 172 4.13 10.68 1.89
CA LEU A 172 5.20 9.67 1.86
C LEU A 172 5.42 9.04 3.24
N LEU A 173 5.56 9.85 4.29
CA LEU A 173 5.81 9.37 5.65
C LEU A 173 4.68 8.45 6.15
N ILE A 174 3.43 8.86 5.95
CA ILE A 174 2.24 8.08 6.31
C ILE A 174 2.32 6.69 5.66
N ARG A 175 2.57 6.65 4.34
CA ARG A 175 2.62 5.40 3.59
C ARG A 175 3.84 4.55 3.98
N ALA A 176 5.02 5.16 4.06
CA ALA A 176 6.27 4.49 4.40
C ALA A 176 6.21 3.81 5.78
N VAL A 177 5.63 4.49 6.78
CA VAL A 177 5.49 3.92 8.13
C VAL A 177 4.44 2.80 8.18
N ARG A 178 3.33 2.91 7.44
CA ARG A 178 2.30 1.86 7.38
C ARG A 178 2.79 0.55 6.76
N VAL A 179 3.67 0.63 5.77
CA VAL A 179 4.24 -0.55 5.09
C VAL A 179 5.55 -1.04 5.74
N SER A 180 6.09 -0.29 6.70
CA SER A 180 7.31 -0.64 7.42
C SER A 180 7.06 -1.79 8.39
N ALA A 181 7.88 -2.83 8.29
CA ALA A 181 7.95 -3.89 9.30
C ALA A 181 8.74 -3.45 10.55
N ALA A 182 9.54 -2.39 10.44
CA ALA A 182 10.35 -1.87 11.53
C ALA A 182 9.53 -1.00 12.49
N PRO A 183 9.90 -0.95 13.79
CA PRO A 183 9.24 -0.14 14.81
C PRO A 183 9.60 1.36 14.63
N VAL A 184 8.81 2.07 13.83
CA VAL A 184 9.01 3.49 13.46
C VAL A 184 7.72 4.28 13.64
N VAL A 185 7.83 5.55 14.02
CA VAL A 185 6.70 6.47 14.13
C VAL A 185 6.92 7.68 13.23
N ALA A 186 5.97 7.98 12.33
CA ALA A 186 5.96 9.25 11.59
C ALA A 186 5.34 10.35 12.45
N PHE A 187 5.81 11.59 12.29
CA PHE A 187 5.23 12.75 12.94
C PHE A 187 5.16 13.97 12.03
N ALA A 188 4.29 14.91 12.39
CA ALA A 188 4.33 16.29 11.91
C ALA A 188 4.22 17.25 13.10
N ALA A 189 4.92 18.38 13.04
CA ALA A 189 4.95 19.40 14.07
C ALA A 189 4.97 20.81 13.47
N SER A 190 4.40 21.77 14.19
CA SER A 190 4.40 23.20 13.84
C SER A 190 5.07 24.01 14.93
N ARG A 191 5.87 25.01 14.56
CA ARG A 191 6.42 25.97 15.52
C ARG A 191 5.30 26.78 16.18
N ILE A 192 5.40 27.01 17.49
CA ILE A 192 4.50 27.85 18.25
C ILE A 192 5.02 29.29 18.11
N GLU A 193 4.24 30.16 17.46
CA GLU A 193 4.66 31.53 17.13
C GLU A 193 4.29 32.56 18.21
N THR A 194 3.42 32.24 19.15
CA THR A 194 2.94 33.16 20.19
C THR A 194 2.61 32.42 21.48
N GLY A 195 2.80 33.08 22.62
CA GLY A 195 2.33 32.61 23.93
C GLY A 195 3.45 32.01 24.79
N THR A 196 3.08 31.26 25.82
CA THR A 196 3.99 30.73 26.85
C THR A 196 5.02 29.73 26.31
N ASP A 197 4.66 29.01 25.25
CA ASP A 197 5.51 27.99 24.62
C ASP A 197 6.11 28.48 23.30
N GLU A 198 6.19 29.80 23.10
CA GLU A 198 6.77 30.40 21.89
C GLU A 198 8.16 29.84 21.61
N GLY A 199 8.40 29.50 20.33
CA GLY A 199 9.64 28.88 19.88
C GLY A 199 9.69 27.36 20.04
N GLY A 200 8.84 26.78 20.90
CA GLY A 200 8.62 25.34 20.94
C GLY A 200 7.88 24.82 19.70
N TYR A 201 7.80 23.51 19.57
CA TYR A 201 7.11 22.83 18.47
C TYR A 201 5.96 21.98 18.99
N ARG A 202 4.76 22.22 18.47
CA ARG A 202 3.57 21.44 18.78
C ARG A 202 3.48 20.26 17.82
N VAL A 203 3.49 19.04 18.34
CA VAL A 203 3.24 17.83 17.55
C VAL A 203 1.78 17.77 17.16
N GLU A 204 1.53 17.79 15.85
CA GLU A 204 0.19 17.82 15.27
C GLU A 204 -0.44 16.43 15.22
N TYR A 205 0.37 15.42 14.90
CA TYR A 205 -0.02 14.02 14.92
C TYR A 205 1.22 13.12 14.92
N THR A 206 1.02 11.89 15.36
CA THR A 206 1.97 10.78 15.20
C THR A 206 1.26 9.57 14.59
N ILE A 207 1.98 8.78 13.81
CA ILE A 207 1.46 7.57 13.16
C ILE A 207 2.48 6.46 13.39
N PRO A 208 2.16 5.43 14.18
CA PRO A 208 3.05 4.29 14.40
C PRO A 208 3.01 3.31 13.22
N SER A 209 4.10 2.58 13.02
CA SER A 209 4.11 1.34 12.23
C SER A 209 3.40 0.24 12.99
N TYR A 210 3.08 -0.86 12.31
CA TYR A 210 2.41 -2.02 12.93
C TYR A 210 3.21 -2.62 14.11
N SER A 211 4.54 -2.56 14.05
CA SER A 211 5.44 -3.11 15.08
C SER A 211 5.81 -2.10 16.17
N SER A 212 5.33 -0.86 16.08
CA SER A 212 5.58 0.21 17.05
C SER A 212 4.37 0.42 17.96
N THR A 213 4.61 0.73 19.24
CA THR A 213 3.55 1.13 20.16
C THR A 213 3.33 2.65 20.10
N PRO A 214 2.07 3.14 20.04
CA PRO A 214 1.80 4.57 20.02
C PRO A 214 2.05 5.20 21.40
N THR A 215 2.90 6.21 21.47
CA THR A 215 3.32 6.80 22.77
C THR A 215 3.41 8.34 22.80
N LEU A 216 3.05 9.06 21.73
CA LEU A 216 3.02 10.53 21.76
C LEU A 216 1.60 11.10 21.50
N PRO A 217 0.96 11.71 22.51
CA PRO A 217 -0.31 12.41 22.33
C PRO A 217 -0.20 13.56 21.31
N ARG A 218 -1.28 13.80 20.58
CA ARG A 218 -1.44 15.02 19.78
C ARG A 218 -1.40 16.24 20.70
N GLY A 219 -0.68 17.27 20.30
CA GLY A 219 -0.53 18.52 21.05
C GLY A 219 0.69 18.54 21.97
N THR A 220 1.45 17.45 22.09
CA THR A 220 2.71 17.44 22.85
C THR A 220 3.64 18.54 22.35
N ILE A 221 4.23 19.26 23.30
CA ILE A 221 5.17 20.35 23.02
C ILE A 221 6.58 19.80 23.13
N VAL A 222 7.33 19.94 22.04
CA VAL A 222 8.75 19.63 21.95
C VAL A 222 9.52 20.93 22.12
N SER A 223 10.60 20.90 22.91
CA SER A 223 11.37 22.11 23.24
C SER A 223 12.08 22.68 22.00
N ALA A 224 12.44 23.96 22.08
CA ALA A 224 13.22 24.65 21.05
C ALA A 224 14.67 24.12 20.89
N ASP A 225 15.13 23.26 21.81
CA ASP A 225 16.44 22.60 21.73
C ASP A 225 16.40 21.30 20.91
N SER A 226 15.21 20.80 20.53
CA SER A 226 15.10 19.59 19.72
C SER A 226 15.61 19.78 18.28
N ALA A 227 16.03 18.68 17.66
CA ALA A 227 16.38 18.63 16.24
C ALA A 227 15.32 19.25 15.30
N VAL A 228 14.04 19.22 15.67
CA VAL A 228 12.97 19.84 14.87
C VAL A 228 13.19 21.35 14.70
N ALA A 229 13.82 22.01 15.66
CA ALA A 229 14.10 23.44 15.61
C ALA A 229 15.19 23.82 14.60
N GLU A 230 16.04 22.87 14.20
CA GLU A 230 17.08 23.08 13.19
C GLU A 230 16.52 23.16 11.76
N CYS A 231 15.29 22.68 11.54
CA CYS A 231 14.59 22.71 10.25
C CYS A 231 14.03 24.11 9.93
N ILE A 232 14.90 25.13 9.89
CA ILE A 232 14.54 26.55 9.72
C ILE A 232 14.04 26.92 8.32
N GLY A 233 14.18 26.03 7.34
CA GLY A 233 13.76 26.25 5.95
C GLY A 233 13.14 25.00 5.31
N ILE A 234 12.36 25.20 4.24
CA ILE A 234 11.78 24.09 3.48
C ILE A 234 12.91 23.24 2.89
N GLY A 235 12.90 21.95 3.17
CA GLY A 235 13.91 20.99 2.71
C GLY A 235 15.14 20.87 3.61
N PHE A 236 15.25 21.67 4.67
CA PHE A 236 16.33 21.53 5.65
C PHE A 236 16.08 20.27 6.46
N THR A 237 17.10 19.44 6.63
CA THR A 237 17.01 18.17 7.36
C THR A 237 17.78 18.24 8.67
N ALA A 238 17.28 17.57 9.70
CA ALA A 238 17.96 17.44 10.98
C ALA A 238 17.81 16.03 11.55
N THR A 239 18.87 15.58 12.22
CA THR A 239 18.97 14.23 12.75
C THR A 239 19.64 14.25 14.12
N ARG A 240 18.96 13.73 15.15
CA ARG A 240 19.51 13.69 16.52
C ARG A 240 18.93 12.53 17.32
N ASP A 241 19.73 11.96 18.21
CA ASP A 241 19.23 11.07 19.26
C ASP A 241 18.78 11.92 20.45
N GLU A 242 17.48 11.92 20.73
CA GLU A 242 16.88 12.76 21.78
C GLU A 242 15.67 12.10 22.43
N ARG A 243 15.23 12.64 23.56
CA ARG A 243 14.08 12.13 24.32
C ARG A 243 12.94 13.13 24.26
N TRP A 244 11.83 12.73 23.65
CA TRP A 244 10.60 13.53 23.63
C TRP A 244 9.71 13.24 24.85
N PRO A 245 8.87 14.19 25.28
CA PRO A 245 7.94 13.99 26.39
C PRO A 245 7.04 12.77 26.19
N GLY A 246 6.90 11.91 27.19
CA GLY A 246 6.09 10.69 27.13
C GLY A 246 6.86 9.43 26.70
N TRP A 247 8.15 9.54 26.38
CA TRP A 247 8.99 8.41 26.02
C TRP A 247 10.10 8.17 27.07
N THR A 248 10.32 6.89 27.40
CA THR A 248 11.25 6.47 28.45
C THR A 248 12.69 6.28 27.95
N THR A 249 12.88 6.07 26.65
CA THR A 249 14.18 5.85 26.01
C THR A 249 14.53 6.99 25.06
N ALA A 250 15.78 7.08 24.62
CA ALA A 250 16.15 8.02 23.56
C ALA A 250 15.75 7.43 22.21
N HIS A 251 15.33 8.29 21.28
CA HIS A 251 14.93 7.92 19.93
C HIS A 251 15.71 8.70 18.91
N ARG A 252 15.95 8.08 17.76
CA ARG A 252 16.55 8.75 16.61
C ARG A 252 15.47 9.57 15.92
N VAL A 253 15.53 10.88 16.09
CA VAL A 253 14.65 11.85 15.41
C VAL A 253 15.30 12.23 14.09
N GLU A 254 14.57 12.05 13.00
CA GLU A 254 15.01 12.38 11.65
C GLU A 254 13.90 13.12 10.93
N CYS A 255 14.16 14.36 10.53
CA CYS A 255 13.10 15.26 10.11
C CYS A 255 13.52 16.25 9.04
N VAL A 256 12.54 16.81 8.36
CA VAL A 256 12.72 17.80 7.30
C VAL A 256 11.70 18.94 7.44
N GLY A 257 12.14 20.15 7.14
CA GLY A 257 11.27 21.31 6.98
C GLY A 257 10.33 21.14 5.77
N ILE A 258 9.04 21.34 5.97
CA ILE A 258 7.99 21.26 4.96
C ILE A 258 7.23 22.60 4.89
N PRO A 259 6.45 22.85 3.82
CA PRO A 259 5.77 24.13 3.65
C PRO A 259 4.94 24.56 4.87
N PRO A 260 4.94 25.85 5.23
CA PRO A 260 4.18 26.39 6.35
C PRO A 260 2.67 26.34 6.07
N TYR A 261 1.88 26.51 7.13
CA TYR A 261 0.47 26.85 6.95
C TYR A 261 0.34 28.24 6.27
N PRO A 262 -0.73 28.48 5.50
CA PRO A 262 -1.01 29.83 4.98
C PRO A 262 -1.00 30.86 6.13
N GLY A 263 -0.17 31.90 5.99
CA GLY A 263 -0.02 32.96 6.99
C GLY A 263 1.03 32.71 8.08
N SER A 264 1.57 31.50 8.21
CA SER A 264 2.67 31.20 9.13
C SER A 264 4.02 31.61 8.53
N ARG A 265 4.91 32.14 9.38
CA ARG A 265 6.25 32.58 8.96
C ARG A 265 7.26 31.43 8.93
N TYR A 266 7.03 30.40 9.74
CA TYR A 266 7.99 29.33 9.97
C TYR A 266 7.54 28.03 9.31
N PRO A 267 8.47 27.24 8.77
CA PRO A 267 8.13 25.94 8.20
C PRO A 267 7.50 25.03 9.27
N ARG A 268 6.64 24.12 8.80
CA ARG A 268 6.28 22.94 9.57
C ARG A 268 7.42 21.92 9.45
N VAL A 269 7.45 20.94 10.33
CA VAL A 269 8.47 19.89 10.35
C VAL A 269 7.78 18.54 10.29
N ALA A 270 8.26 17.64 9.43
CA ALA A 270 7.76 16.28 9.38
C ALA A 270 8.93 15.30 9.35
N GLY A 271 8.76 14.14 9.96
CA GLY A 271 9.86 13.20 10.12
C GLY A 271 9.45 11.84 10.66
N VAL A 272 10.45 11.08 11.07
CA VAL A 272 10.32 9.78 11.71
C VAL A 272 11.08 9.74 13.04
N LEU A 273 10.56 8.93 13.95
CA LEU A 273 11.20 8.52 15.20
C LEU A 273 11.55 7.03 15.05
N ARG A 274 12.84 6.68 15.11
CA ARG A 274 13.33 5.28 15.05
C ARG A 274 13.85 4.81 16.42
N GLY A 275 13.99 3.49 16.59
CA GLY A 275 14.39 2.88 17.87
C GLY A 275 13.24 2.85 18.89
N THR A 276 12.01 2.64 18.43
CA THR A 276 10.83 2.57 19.30
C THR A 276 10.69 1.14 19.87
N VAL A 277 10.12 0.98 21.07
CA VAL A 277 10.02 -0.34 21.73
C VAL A 277 9.17 -1.27 20.86
N SER A 278 9.80 -2.33 20.34
CA SER A 278 9.13 -3.35 19.54
C SER A 278 8.12 -4.11 20.40
N SER A 279 6.86 -4.10 19.98
CA SER A 279 5.83 -4.98 20.53
C SER A 279 6.06 -6.41 20.03
N ARG A 280 6.25 -7.36 20.96
CA ARG A 280 6.52 -8.83 20.82
C ARG A 280 6.14 -9.49 19.48
N THR A 281 7.06 -10.37 18.99
CA THR A 281 6.87 -11.50 18.04
C THR A 281 5.70 -11.35 17.05
N ALA A 282 5.77 -10.35 16.18
CA ALA A 282 4.85 -10.26 15.05
C ALA A 282 5.11 -11.44 14.08
N PRO A 283 4.06 -12.01 13.45
CA PRO A 283 4.23 -12.98 12.36
C PRO A 283 5.15 -12.39 11.29
N MET A 284 6.20 -13.14 10.92
CA MET A 284 7.25 -12.64 10.04
C MET A 284 7.12 -13.20 8.63
N LEU A 285 7.51 -12.38 7.65
CA LEU A 285 7.87 -12.84 6.31
C LEU A 285 9.38 -13.14 6.31
N GLU A 286 9.73 -14.42 6.27
CA GLU A 286 11.11 -14.90 6.31
C GLU A 286 11.56 -15.40 4.93
N TYR A 287 12.82 -15.16 4.59
CA TYR A 287 13.46 -15.69 3.38
C TYR A 287 14.51 -16.73 3.76
N VAL A 288 14.42 -17.92 3.16
CA VAL A 288 15.36 -19.02 3.43
C VAL A 288 15.86 -19.65 2.14
N ARG A 289 17.09 -20.16 2.15
CA ARG A 289 17.56 -21.08 1.11
C ARG A 289 17.02 -22.48 1.40
N GLY A 290 16.33 -23.09 0.44
CA GLY A 290 15.75 -24.43 0.58
C GLY A 290 14.65 -24.72 -0.45
N ASP A 291 13.96 -25.84 -0.28
CA ASP A 291 12.80 -26.23 -1.10
C ASP A 291 11.48 -25.98 -0.33
N ALA A 292 10.55 -25.25 -0.93
CA ALA A 292 9.22 -25.02 -0.36
C ALA A 292 8.36 -26.30 -0.29
N THR A 293 8.74 -27.38 -0.98
CA THR A 293 8.12 -28.71 -0.77
C THR A 293 8.53 -29.35 0.57
N GLU A 294 9.47 -28.73 1.31
CA GLU A 294 9.96 -29.14 2.62
C GLU A 294 9.70 -28.04 3.67
N PRO A 295 8.45 -27.91 4.13
CA PRO A 295 8.10 -26.90 5.11
C PRO A 295 8.86 -27.12 6.43
N ARG A 296 9.50 -26.06 6.94
CA ARG A 296 10.29 -26.11 8.18
C ARG A 296 9.44 -26.07 9.45
N ARG A 297 8.15 -25.76 9.33
CA ARG A 297 7.19 -25.67 10.43
C ARG A 297 5.90 -26.37 10.02
N LEU A 298 5.24 -27.04 10.96
CA LEU A 298 3.97 -27.72 10.77
C LEU A 298 2.96 -27.25 11.85
N PRO A 299 1.65 -27.17 11.55
CA PRO A 299 1.01 -27.48 10.27
C PRO A 299 1.40 -26.49 9.16
N ALA A 300 1.43 -26.96 7.91
CA ALA A 300 1.88 -26.17 6.77
C ALA A 300 0.87 -26.16 5.63
N ILE A 301 0.76 -24.99 4.98
CA ILE A 301 0.15 -24.86 3.66
C ILE A 301 1.23 -24.42 2.68
N ILE A 302 1.55 -25.29 1.73
CA ILE A 302 2.46 -25.03 0.63
C ILE A 302 1.68 -24.31 -0.48
N VAL A 303 2.11 -23.10 -0.82
CA VAL A 303 1.37 -22.21 -1.72
C VAL A 303 2.03 -22.17 -3.09
N GLN A 304 1.22 -22.33 -4.14
CA GLN A 304 1.66 -22.18 -5.52
C GLN A 304 0.67 -21.34 -6.34
N VAL A 305 1.19 -20.62 -7.33
CA VAL A 305 0.38 -19.92 -8.34
C VAL A 305 0.24 -20.80 -9.58
N VAL A 306 -0.99 -21.01 -10.01
CA VAL A 306 -1.35 -21.76 -11.23
C VAL A 306 -2.13 -20.88 -12.20
N ASN A 307 -2.19 -21.28 -13.47
CA ASN A 307 -2.89 -20.55 -14.51
C ASN A 307 -4.33 -21.02 -14.72
N ASN A 308 -5.15 -20.18 -15.34
CA ASN A 308 -6.57 -20.44 -15.58
C ASN A 308 -6.89 -21.24 -16.87
N LYS A 309 -5.91 -21.92 -17.48
CA LYS A 309 -6.09 -22.67 -18.74
C LYS A 309 -5.64 -24.12 -18.67
N ALA A 310 -4.50 -24.38 -18.04
CA ALA A 310 -3.91 -25.71 -17.95
C ALA A 310 -4.55 -26.51 -16.80
N ARG A 311 -5.08 -27.70 -17.14
CA ARG A 311 -5.64 -28.65 -16.16
C ARG A 311 -4.59 -29.57 -15.56
N THR A 312 -3.40 -29.61 -16.16
CA THR A 312 -2.30 -30.49 -15.78
C THR A 312 -1.07 -29.65 -15.45
N TRP A 313 -0.34 -30.01 -14.40
CA TRP A 313 0.96 -29.44 -14.10
C TRP A 313 2.03 -30.16 -14.92
N GLY A 314 2.63 -29.44 -15.86
CA GLY A 314 3.68 -29.95 -16.74
C GLY A 314 4.71 -28.86 -17.04
N GLY A 315 5.76 -29.22 -17.78
CA GLY A 315 6.83 -28.29 -18.13
C GLY A 315 7.89 -28.18 -17.03
N LYS A 316 8.20 -26.95 -16.60
CA LYS A 316 9.23 -26.64 -15.59
C LYS A 316 8.63 -25.83 -14.45
N GLY A 317 9.31 -25.80 -13.31
CA GLY A 317 8.95 -24.94 -12.17
C GLY A 317 8.27 -25.67 -11.02
N PHE A 318 7.76 -24.89 -10.06
CA PHE A 318 7.38 -25.39 -8.74
C PHE A 318 6.21 -26.39 -8.75
N ALA A 319 5.21 -26.19 -9.62
CA ALA A 319 4.06 -27.10 -9.72
C ALA A 319 4.47 -28.53 -10.14
N VAL A 320 5.58 -28.66 -10.89
CA VAL A 320 6.15 -29.96 -11.24
C VAL A 320 6.81 -30.61 -10.02
N ALA A 321 7.52 -29.84 -9.19
CA ALA A 321 8.10 -30.35 -7.94
C ALA A 321 7.00 -30.87 -6.99
N VAL A 322 5.90 -30.11 -6.84
CA VAL A 322 4.72 -30.54 -6.07
C VAL A 322 4.12 -31.83 -6.65
N ARG A 323 3.92 -31.91 -7.98
CA ARG A 323 3.40 -33.10 -8.65
C ARG A 323 4.26 -34.33 -8.41
N SER A 324 5.58 -34.20 -8.56
CA SER A 324 6.51 -35.31 -8.39
C SER A 324 6.51 -35.85 -6.96
N ARG A 325 6.40 -34.94 -5.97
CA ARG A 325 6.38 -35.32 -4.55
C ARG A 325 5.02 -35.87 -4.11
N TRP A 326 3.93 -35.29 -4.61
CA TRP A 326 2.56 -35.68 -4.25
C TRP A 326 1.68 -35.84 -5.49
N PRO A 327 1.74 -36.99 -6.19
CA PRO A 327 0.91 -37.23 -7.37
C PRO A 327 -0.59 -37.12 -7.10
N ALA A 328 -1.05 -37.55 -5.92
CA ALA A 328 -2.47 -37.48 -5.52
C ALA A 328 -3.00 -36.03 -5.47
N VAL A 329 -2.16 -35.06 -5.06
CA VAL A 329 -2.52 -33.63 -5.06
C VAL A 329 -2.71 -33.09 -6.48
N HIS A 330 -1.91 -33.59 -7.43
CA HIS A 330 -2.04 -33.20 -8.84
C HIS A 330 -3.29 -33.80 -9.48
N GLU A 331 -3.62 -35.06 -9.19
CA GLU A 331 -4.86 -35.69 -9.66
C GLU A 331 -6.11 -34.98 -9.12
N ASP A 332 -6.10 -34.66 -7.83
CA ASP A 332 -7.15 -33.85 -7.18
C ASP A 332 -7.33 -32.48 -7.86
N PHE A 333 -6.23 -31.78 -8.16
CA PHE A 333 -6.28 -30.53 -8.89
C PHE A 333 -6.87 -30.71 -10.31
N ARG A 334 -6.47 -31.76 -11.03
CA ARG A 334 -6.93 -32.02 -12.40
C ARG A 334 -8.45 -32.20 -12.44
N ASP A 335 -9.00 -32.95 -11.50
CA ASP A 335 -10.44 -33.20 -11.40
C ASP A 335 -11.21 -31.95 -10.98
N TRP A 336 -10.66 -31.16 -10.05
CA TRP A 336 -11.24 -29.87 -9.67
C TRP A 336 -11.22 -28.83 -10.80
N ALA A 337 -10.13 -28.80 -11.59
CA ALA A 337 -9.93 -27.86 -12.67
C ALA A 337 -10.93 -28.01 -13.82
N THR A 338 -11.62 -29.15 -13.93
CA THR A 338 -12.71 -29.35 -14.90
C THR A 338 -13.89 -28.40 -14.66
N ARG A 339 -14.12 -28.00 -13.41
CA ARG A 339 -15.31 -27.23 -12.98
C ARG A 339 -14.98 -25.81 -12.53
N SER A 340 -13.80 -25.62 -11.94
CA SER A 340 -13.55 -24.42 -11.11
C SER A 340 -12.24 -23.68 -11.45
N LEU A 341 -11.66 -23.90 -12.64
CA LEU A 341 -10.42 -23.24 -13.05
C LEU A 341 -10.62 -21.79 -13.52
N ARG A 342 -10.88 -20.88 -12.57
CA ARG A 342 -11.13 -19.45 -12.81
C ARG A 342 -10.24 -18.57 -11.93
N LEU A 343 -9.87 -17.39 -12.44
CA LEU A 343 -9.02 -16.43 -11.71
C LEU A 343 -9.64 -16.04 -10.36
N GLY A 344 -8.86 -16.15 -9.29
CA GLY A 344 -9.31 -15.87 -7.92
C GLY A 344 -9.73 -17.11 -7.13
N ASN A 345 -9.85 -18.27 -7.78
CA ASN A 345 -10.17 -19.52 -7.08
C ASN A 345 -8.92 -20.14 -6.45
N VAL A 346 -9.13 -20.87 -5.34
CA VAL A 346 -8.11 -21.66 -4.65
C VAL A 346 -8.55 -23.11 -4.57
N ARG A 347 -7.66 -24.05 -4.85
CA ARG A 347 -7.82 -25.46 -4.48
C ARG A 347 -6.87 -25.80 -3.36
N LEU A 348 -7.41 -26.14 -2.19
CA LEU A 348 -6.65 -26.69 -1.07
C LEU A 348 -6.79 -28.22 -1.07
N ALA A 349 -5.66 -28.92 -1.14
CA ALA A 349 -5.59 -30.39 -1.12
C ALA A 349 -4.68 -30.87 0.01
N SER A 350 -5.01 -31.99 0.65
CA SER A 350 -4.12 -32.62 1.63
C SER A 350 -2.99 -33.34 0.89
N ALA A 351 -1.75 -33.07 1.28
CA ALA A 351 -0.54 -33.65 0.70
C ALA A 351 0.08 -34.72 1.59
N ALA A 352 0.07 -34.48 2.90
CA ALA A 352 0.51 -35.42 3.94
C ALA A 352 -0.15 -35.04 5.28
N GLU A 353 0.16 -35.78 6.34
CA GLU A 353 -0.26 -35.42 7.69
C GLU A 353 0.17 -33.98 8.02
N ARG A 354 -0.81 -33.11 8.33
CA ARG A 354 -0.61 -31.68 8.66
C ARG A 354 0.08 -30.86 7.56
N VAL A 355 0.15 -31.36 6.31
CA VAL A 355 0.67 -30.64 5.14
C VAL A 355 -0.41 -30.55 4.08
N PHE A 356 -0.68 -29.33 3.63
CA PHE A 356 -1.64 -29.04 2.56
C PHE A 356 -0.95 -28.30 1.42
N VAL A 357 -1.49 -28.42 0.21
CA VAL A 357 -1.08 -27.63 -0.95
C VAL A 357 -2.24 -26.73 -1.38
N ALA A 358 -1.98 -25.43 -1.46
CA ALA A 358 -2.90 -24.43 -1.98
C ALA A 358 -2.50 -24.02 -3.40
N SER A 359 -3.34 -24.38 -4.37
CA SER A 359 -3.20 -24.00 -5.77
C SER A 359 -4.04 -22.76 -6.05
N MET A 360 -3.39 -21.60 -6.16
CA MET A 360 -4.00 -20.29 -6.36
C MET A 360 -4.09 -19.95 -7.85
N VAL A 361 -5.30 -19.82 -8.39
CA VAL A 361 -5.50 -19.46 -9.80
C VAL A 361 -5.33 -17.94 -9.96
N ALA A 362 -4.10 -17.49 -10.17
CA ALA A 362 -3.75 -16.06 -10.26
C ALA A 362 -2.98 -15.69 -11.54
N GLN A 363 -2.84 -16.62 -12.49
CA GLN A 363 -2.17 -16.40 -13.77
C GLN A 363 -3.15 -16.57 -14.95
N SER A 364 -3.12 -15.65 -15.91
CA SER A 364 -3.92 -15.73 -17.14
C SER A 364 -3.15 -16.40 -18.28
N GLY A 365 -3.53 -17.64 -18.61
CA GLY A 365 -2.88 -18.47 -19.62
C GLY A 365 -1.43 -18.85 -19.28
N TYR A 366 -0.69 -19.36 -20.26
CA TYR A 366 0.71 -19.79 -20.14
C TYR A 366 1.46 -19.54 -21.47
N GLY A 367 2.79 -19.68 -21.46
CA GLY A 367 3.65 -19.45 -22.63
C GLY A 367 3.99 -17.98 -22.90
N PRO A 368 4.69 -17.68 -24.02
CA PRO A 368 5.14 -16.33 -24.36
C PRO A 368 3.99 -15.30 -24.36
N SER A 369 4.28 -14.08 -23.90
CA SER A 369 3.31 -12.98 -23.84
C SER A 369 4.04 -11.64 -23.86
N LYS A 370 3.45 -10.63 -24.53
CA LYS A 370 3.96 -9.24 -24.48
C LYS A 370 3.72 -8.59 -23.11
N SER A 371 2.66 -8.97 -22.40
CA SER A 371 2.34 -8.50 -21.05
C SER A 371 2.57 -9.57 -19.98
N PRO A 372 2.80 -9.18 -18.70
CA PRO A 372 2.74 -10.10 -17.57
C PRO A 372 1.44 -10.91 -17.53
N ARG A 373 1.56 -12.20 -17.18
CA ARG A 373 0.41 -13.10 -17.04
C ARG A 373 -0.11 -13.16 -15.62
N ILE A 374 0.64 -12.68 -14.64
CA ILE A 374 0.13 -12.50 -13.27
C ILE A 374 -1.10 -11.60 -13.30
N ARG A 375 -2.05 -11.85 -12.39
CA ARG A 375 -3.22 -10.99 -12.16
C ARG A 375 -3.27 -10.65 -10.69
N TYR A 376 -2.81 -9.46 -10.33
CA TYR A 376 -2.62 -9.09 -8.92
C TYR A 376 -3.93 -9.10 -8.14
N ALA A 377 -5.03 -8.65 -8.76
CA ALA A 377 -6.35 -8.70 -8.13
C ALA A 377 -6.80 -10.14 -7.82
N ALA A 378 -6.47 -11.10 -8.69
CA ALA A 378 -6.75 -12.52 -8.44
C ALA A 378 -5.82 -13.08 -7.36
N LEU A 379 -4.52 -12.76 -7.41
CA LEU A 379 -3.52 -13.17 -6.43
C LEU A 379 -3.94 -12.74 -5.01
N ARG A 380 -4.34 -11.47 -4.85
CA ARG A 380 -4.79 -10.93 -3.58
C ARG A 380 -5.98 -11.69 -3.00
N ARG A 381 -7.02 -11.92 -3.80
CA ARG A 381 -8.18 -12.73 -3.38
C ARG A 381 -7.77 -14.13 -2.94
N THR A 382 -6.89 -14.77 -3.70
CA THR A 382 -6.42 -16.11 -3.36
C THR A 382 -5.55 -16.15 -2.10
N LEU A 383 -4.69 -15.14 -1.88
CA LEU A 383 -3.92 -15.00 -0.64
C LEU A 383 -4.85 -14.83 0.56
N GLY A 384 -5.86 -13.98 0.45
CA GLY A 384 -6.84 -13.77 1.52
C GLY A 384 -7.58 -15.06 1.91
N ALA A 385 -7.94 -15.90 0.93
CA ALA A 385 -8.57 -17.20 1.17
C ALA A 385 -7.60 -18.24 1.76
N VAL A 386 -6.34 -18.26 1.32
CA VAL A 386 -5.30 -19.14 1.86
C VAL A 386 -4.94 -18.75 3.29
N THR A 387 -4.86 -17.46 3.61
CA THR A 387 -4.66 -16.97 4.97
C THR A 387 -5.80 -17.43 5.88
N GLN A 388 -7.06 -17.32 5.45
CA GLN A 388 -8.18 -17.82 6.25
C GLN A 388 -8.04 -19.33 6.51
N ALA A 389 -7.75 -20.11 5.47
CA ALA A 389 -7.54 -21.55 5.61
C ALA A 389 -6.36 -21.91 6.54
N ALA A 390 -5.34 -21.05 6.60
CA ALA A 390 -4.20 -21.20 7.51
C ALA A 390 -4.58 -20.90 8.95
N LEU A 391 -5.32 -19.81 9.21
CA LEU A 391 -5.85 -19.47 10.53
C LEU A 391 -6.73 -20.59 11.09
N ASP A 392 -7.67 -21.10 10.29
CA ASP A 392 -8.58 -22.19 10.68
C ASP A 392 -7.83 -23.48 11.08
N ARG A 393 -6.60 -23.67 10.57
CA ARG A 393 -5.78 -24.86 10.79
C ARG A 393 -4.59 -24.63 11.72
N ASN A 394 -4.45 -23.40 12.24
CA ASN A 394 -3.25 -22.96 12.94
C ASN A 394 -1.95 -23.30 12.15
N ALA A 395 -1.99 -23.08 10.83
CA ALA A 395 -0.92 -23.44 9.90
C ALA A 395 -0.08 -22.23 9.50
N THR A 396 1.15 -22.50 9.08
CA THR A 396 2.05 -21.50 8.47
C THR A 396 2.11 -21.65 6.96
N LEU A 397 2.43 -20.57 6.24
CA LEU A 397 2.52 -20.59 4.78
C LEU A 397 3.95 -20.79 4.31
N HIS A 398 4.13 -21.69 3.35
CA HIS A 398 5.42 -22.01 2.74
C HIS A 398 5.32 -21.85 1.23
N MET A 399 6.21 -21.08 0.61
CA MET A 399 6.09 -20.77 -0.81
C MET A 399 7.44 -20.49 -1.47
N PRO A 400 7.61 -20.77 -2.77
CA PRO A 400 8.71 -20.17 -3.53
C PRO A 400 8.41 -18.67 -3.76
N ARG A 401 9.21 -17.99 -4.59
CA ARG A 401 8.82 -16.69 -5.16
C ARG A 401 7.66 -16.84 -6.16
N ILE A 402 6.45 -17.03 -5.63
CA ILE A 402 5.22 -17.23 -6.41
C ILE A 402 4.99 -16.09 -7.40
N GLY A 403 4.49 -16.40 -8.59
CA GLY A 403 4.16 -15.39 -9.62
C GLY A 403 5.36 -14.66 -10.26
N ALA A 404 6.58 -14.79 -9.74
CA ALA A 404 7.78 -14.11 -10.26
C ALA A 404 8.40 -14.79 -11.49
N GLY A 405 8.11 -16.07 -11.72
CA GLY A 405 8.62 -16.86 -12.85
C GLY A 405 7.84 -16.61 -14.16
N GLU A 406 7.21 -17.65 -14.71
CA GLU A 406 6.49 -17.57 -15.99
C GLU A 406 5.36 -16.52 -16.02
N ALA A 407 4.77 -16.22 -14.85
CA ALA A 407 3.74 -15.19 -14.76
C ALA A 407 4.30 -13.76 -14.93
N ARG A 408 5.62 -13.57 -14.79
CA ARG A 408 6.36 -12.29 -14.93
C ARG A 408 5.83 -11.18 -14.01
N GLY A 409 5.36 -11.54 -12.82
CA GLY A 409 4.93 -10.55 -11.83
C GLY A 409 6.12 -9.94 -11.08
N ALA A 410 6.05 -8.64 -10.83
CA ALA A 410 7.01 -7.93 -9.98
C ALA A 410 6.91 -8.45 -8.54
N TRP A 411 8.01 -9.03 -8.05
CA TRP A 411 8.06 -9.62 -6.71
C TRP A 411 7.82 -8.59 -5.60
N THR A 412 8.20 -7.34 -5.82
CA THR A 412 7.98 -6.22 -4.88
C THR A 412 6.50 -6.02 -4.54
N ILE A 413 5.63 -6.12 -5.55
CA ILE A 413 4.17 -6.03 -5.39
C ILE A 413 3.64 -7.29 -4.69
N ILE A 414 4.15 -8.47 -5.10
CA ILE A 414 3.73 -9.76 -4.54
C ILE A 414 4.11 -9.88 -3.06
N GLU A 415 5.32 -9.46 -2.69
CA GLU A 415 5.80 -9.43 -1.31
C GLU A 415 4.90 -8.55 -0.44
N GLU A 416 4.55 -7.34 -0.90
CA GLU A 416 3.67 -6.46 -0.13
C GLU A 416 2.27 -7.06 0.02
N LEU A 417 1.73 -7.68 -1.03
CA LEU A 417 0.47 -8.44 -0.95
C LEU A 417 0.54 -9.58 0.06
N ILE A 418 1.64 -10.34 0.11
CA ILE A 418 1.84 -11.40 1.10
C ILE A 418 1.88 -10.80 2.52
N ARG A 419 2.57 -9.67 2.70
CA ARG A 419 2.66 -9.02 4.02
C ARG A 419 1.28 -8.62 4.52
N GLU A 420 0.51 -7.91 3.69
CA GLU A 420 -0.81 -7.42 4.04
C GLU A 420 -1.82 -8.55 4.23
N GLU A 421 -1.91 -9.47 3.28
CA GLU A 421 -2.95 -10.50 3.28
C GLU A 421 -2.63 -11.68 4.20
N CYS A 422 -1.37 -11.86 4.62
CA CYS A 422 -0.97 -12.98 5.47
C CYS A 422 -0.37 -12.51 6.80
N THR A 423 0.77 -11.81 6.79
CA THR A 423 1.52 -11.53 8.03
C THR A 423 0.81 -10.56 8.97
N LEU A 424 0.22 -9.49 8.43
CA LEU A 424 -0.56 -8.53 9.22
C LEU A 424 -1.85 -9.15 9.76
N ARG A 425 -2.30 -10.27 9.18
CA ARG A 425 -3.47 -11.04 9.62
C ARG A 425 -3.12 -12.19 10.57
N GLY A 426 -1.89 -12.26 11.08
CA GLY A 426 -1.51 -13.24 12.10
C GLY A 426 -0.78 -14.49 11.56
N VAL A 427 -0.57 -14.61 10.25
CA VAL A 427 -0.03 -15.84 9.65
C VAL A 427 1.44 -15.67 9.24
N SER A 428 2.33 -16.48 9.83
CA SER A 428 3.75 -16.51 9.47
C SER A 428 3.97 -17.12 8.08
N VAL A 429 4.88 -16.52 7.32
CA VAL A 429 5.17 -16.91 5.94
C VAL A 429 6.66 -17.14 5.75
N THR A 430 7.04 -18.26 5.13
CA THR A 430 8.41 -18.56 4.74
C THR A 430 8.51 -18.66 3.22
N VAL A 431 9.33 -17.79 2.62
CA VAL A 431 9.66 -17.77 1.19
C VAL A 431 10.97 -18.50 0.97
N TYR A 432 10.96 -19.46 0.04
CA TYR A 432 12.09 -20.33 -0.27
C TYR A 432 12.74 -19.92 -1.58
N ASP A 433 14.02 -19.59 -1.50
CA ASP A 433 14.91 -19.43 -2.65
C ASP A 433 15.69 -20.74 -2.84
N LEU A 434 15.42 -21.46 -3.94
CA LEU A 434 16.05 -22.77 -4.18
C LEU A 434 17.60 -22.62 -4.25
N PRO A 435 18.38 -23.46 -3.56
CA PRO A 435 19.84 -23.41 -3.62
C PRO A 435 20.35 -23.54 -5.06
N GLY A 436 21.33 -22.72 -5.45
CA GLY A 436 21.91 -22.75 -6.80
C GLY A 436 21.02 -22.18 -7.92
N ALA A 437 19.76 -21.86 -7.65
CA ALA A 437 18.89 -21.20 -8.62
C ALA A 437 19.11 -19.67 -8.60
N PRO A 438 19.09 -19.00 -9.77
CA PRO A 438 19.07 -17.54 -9.81
C PRO A 438 17.81 -17.04 -9.10
N ILE A 439 17.97 -16.08 -8.19
CA ILE A 439 16.83 -15.43 -7.53
C ILE A 439 16.10 -14.63 -8.62
N PRO A 440 14.81 -14.93 -8.90
CA PRO A 440 14.03 -14.10 -9.79
C PRO A 440 13.95 -12.69 -9.19
N VAL A 441 14.59 -11.72 -9.85
CA VAL A 441 14.38 -10.28 -9.60
C VAL A 441 13.62 -9.71 -10.80
N PRO A 442 12.33 -10.04 -10.98
CA PRO A 442 11.58 -9.47 -12.08
C PRO A 442 11.24 -8.00 -11.76
N GLU A 443 11.87 -7.08 -12.48
CA GLU A 443 11.23 -5.80 -12.80
C GLU A 443 10.13 -6.08 -13.81
N GLN A 444 8.97 -5.42 -13.68
CA GLN A 444 7.86 -5.62 -14.61
C GLN A 444 8.31 -5.19 -16.02
N PRO A 445 8.44 -6.10 -17.00
CA PRO A 445 8.95 -5.74 -18.33
C PRO A 445 7.98 -4.80 -19.04
N SER A 446 8.49 -3.81 -19.77
CA SER A 446 7.71 -2.81 -20.50
C SER A 446 6.74 -3.45 -21.49
N LEU A 447 5.53 -2.90 -21.58
CA LEU A 447 4.69 -3.09 -22.76
C LEU A 447 5.22 -2.12 -23.82
N PRO A 448 5.42 -2.53 -25.09
CA PRO A 448 5.51 -1.55 -26.15
C PRO A 448 4.20 -0.76 -26.12
N LEU A 449 4.30 0.57 -25.96
CA LEU A 449 3.20 1.46 -26.30
C LEU A 449 2.77 1.08 -27.73
N ALA A 450 1.46 0.96 -27.95
CA ALA A 450 0.97 0.93 -29.33
C ALA A 450 1.50 2.22 -29.97
N ALA A 451 2.40 2.08 -30.94
CA ALA A 451 2.70 3.17 -31.84
C ALA A 451 1.38 3.49 -32.57
N ASP A 452 1.05 4.77 -32.62
CA ASP A 452 -0.16 5.32 -33.23
C ASP A 452 -0.48 4.72 -34.62
#